data_AF-A0AAJ0A3I5-F1
#
_entry.id   AF-A0AAJ0A3I5-F1
#
_cell.length_a   1.000
_cell.length_b   1.000
_cell.length_c   1.000
_cell.angle_alpha   90.00
_cell.angle_beta   90.00
_cell.angle_gamma   90.00
#
_symmetry.space_group_name_H-M   'P 1'
#
loop_
_entity.id
_entity.type
_entity.pdbx_description
1 polymer ?
#
loop_
_entity_poly.entity_id
_entity_poly.type
_entity_poly.pdbx_seq_one_letter_code
_entity_poly.pdbx_strand_id
1 'polypeptide(L)'
;MSRTALCFDDGNQPHLLDTSQHDDPANNLCVEIVRSLSGDIDGDNQELLVKVLSKPTTNLKLPVPDTQEHAIVKIFDPMFYPEYFPAEEGPWKVTSRADMRLSREAGAYKELHDNNLTGYPHLAPQYYGSELLAGVVEPVYKGVWHEYVEPENVLVTMGNKSAILETPRVALIAYDISTIDSKCKKTMNRWERFPHPPHPAKCFDLAKLYGFGGWWPLEWGEAVEKGEEPPFKTWLLKMFGPLDSEKYSYLRLYRRQWLVREKQIKQELERRAKRQVVGAKREAAKDKPEAKS
;
A
#
# COMPACT_ATOMS: atom_id res chain seq x y z
N MET A 1 -4.92 -29.59 -25.42
CA MET A 1 -4.27 -29.21 -24.14
C MET A 1 -5.27 -28.38 -23.36
N SER A 2 -5.62 -28.79 -22.14
CA SER A 2 -6.50 -28.01 -21.25
C SER A 2 -5.73 -26.80 -20.74
N ARG A 3 -6.19 -25.58 -21.04
CA ARG A 3 -5.65 -24.37 -20.40
C ARG A 3 -6.36 -24.22 -19.06
N THR A 4 -5.65 -24.47 -17.97
CA THR A 4 -6.14 -24.15 -16.64
C THR A 4 -5.80 -22.68 -16.37
N ALA A 5 -6.82 -21.82 -16.37
CA ALA A 5 -6.68 -20.47 -15.86
C ALA A 5 -6.86 -20.50 -14.35
N LEU A 6 -6.06 -19.74 -13.60
CA LEU A 6 -6.33 -19.45 -12.19
C LEU A 6 -7.55 -18.52 -12.17
N CYS A 7 -8.74 -19.10 -12.05
CA CYS A 7 -10.00 -18.37 -12.01
C CYS A 7 -10.36 -18.08 -10.55
N PHE A 8 -10.64 -16.82 -10.23
CA PHE A 8 -11.37 -16.48 -9.02
C PHE A 8 -12.80 -17.01 -9.15
N ASP A 9 -13.38 -17.50 -8.04
CA ASP A 9 -14.82 -17.76 -7.96
C ASP A 9 -15.60 -16.46 -8.20
N ASP A 10 -16.71 -16.50 -8.94
CA ASP A 10 -17.50 -15.30 -9.28
C ASP A 10 -17.97 -14.52 -8.04
N GLY A 11 -18.16 -15.21 -6.90
CA GLY A 11 -18.54 -14.63 -5.62
C GLY A 11 -17.38 -14.02 -4.84
N ASN A 12 -16.14 -14.28 -5.24
CA ASN A 12 -14.92 -13.84 -4.55
C ASN A 12 -13.93 -13.10 -5.47
N GLN A 13 -14.29 -12.86 -6.73
CA GLN A 13 -13.46 -12.08 -7.63
C GLN A 13 -13.41 -10.61 -7.20
N PRO A 14 -12.26 -9.92 -7.35
CA PRO A 14 -12.21 -8.48 -7.17
C PRO A 14 -13.26 -7.79 -8.06
N HIS A 15 -14.08 -6.91 -7.48
CA HIS A 15 -15.19 -6.25 -8.20
C HIS A 15 -14.76 -5.40 -9.42
N LEU A 16 -13.45 -5.20 -9.62
CA LEU A 16 -12.86 -4.45 -10.73
C LEU A 16 -11.86 -5.31 -11.53
N LEU A 17 -11.95 -6.63 -11.44
CA LEU A 17 -11.14 -7.53 -12.26
C LEU A 17 -11.56 -7.39 -13.72
N ASP A 18 -10.67 -6.85 -14.55
CA ASP A 18 -10.87 -6.78 -16.00
C ASP A 18 -10.52 -8.13 -16.64
N THR A 19 -11.52 -8.99 -16.76
CA THR A 19 -11.37 -10.33 -17.34
C THR A 19 -10.96 -10.31 -18.81
N SER A 20 -11.23 -9.21 -19.53
CA SER A 20 -10.88 -9.09 -20.96
C SER A 20 -9.38 -9.07 -21.24
N GLN A 21 -8.57 -8.75 -20.23
CA GLN A 21 -7.11 -8.66 -20.34
C GLN A 21 -6.38 -9.93 -19.92
N HIS A 22 -7.02 -10.78 -19.11
CA HIS A 22 -6.52 -12.13 -18.83
C HIS A 22 -6.51 -12.99 -20.10
N ASP A 23 -7.39 -12.66 -21.05
CA ASP A 23 -7.52 -13.34 -22.32
C ASP A 23 -6.49 -12.90 -23.38
N ASP A 24 -5.76 -11.78 -23.19
CA ASP A 24 -4.75 -11.32 -24.14
C ASP A 24 -3.45 -12.13 -24.00
N PRO A 25 -3.14 -13.05 -24.94
CA PRO A 25 -1.98 -13.91 -24.84
C PRO A 25 -0.66 -13.13 -24.92
N ALA A 26 -0.68 -11.89 -25.44
CA ALA A 26 0.52 -11.08 -25.67
C ALA A 26 1.14 -10.53 -24.37
N ASN A 27 0.35 -10.43 -23.29
CA ASN A 27 0.77 -9.92 -21.99
C ASN A 27 1.06 -11.04 -20.97
N ASN A 28 0.77 -12.28 -21.34
CA ASN A 28 0.89 -13.42 -20.43
C ASN A 28 2.24 -14.11 -20.59
N LEU A 29 2.89 -14.39 -19.47
CA LEU A 29 3.95 -15.39 -19.43
C LEU A 29 3.27 -16.76 -19.56
N CYS A 30 3.37 -17.37 -20.74
CA CYS A 30 2.81 -18.70 -20.93
C CYS A 30 3.84 -19.72 -20.47
N VAL A 31 3.43 -20.60 -19.57
CA VAL A 31 4.29 -21.65 -19.03
C VAL A 31 3.59 -23.00 -19.13
N GLU A 32 4.38 -24.04 -19.37
CA GLU A 32 3.97 -25.43 -19.23
C GLU A 32 4.35 -25.90 -17.84
N ILE A 33 3.39 -26.39 -17.06
CA ILE A 33 3.70 -27.02 -15.77
C ILE A 33 4.37 -28.36 -16.07
N VAL A 34 5.65 -28.48 -15.72
CA VAL A 34 6.43 -29.70 -15.89
C VAL A 34 6.12 -30.67 -14.75
N ARG A 35 6.12 -30.17 -13.52
CA ARG A 35 5.72 -30.91 -12.31
C ARG A 35 5.49 -29.99 -11.13
N SER A 36 4.68 -30.43 -10.18
CA SER A 36 4.67 -29.86 -8.83
C SER A 36 5.93 -30.28 -8.07
N LEU A 37 6.55 -29.35 -7.36
CA LEU A 37 7.69 -29.56 -6.47
C LEU A 37 7.26 -29.61 -5.01
N SER A 38 6.25 -28.83 -4.63
CA SER A 38 5.64 -28.79 -3.30
C SER A 38 4.23 -28.18 -3.36
N GLY A 39 3.49 -28.22 -2.23
CA GLY A 39 2.11 -27.71 -2.13
C GLY A 39 1.04 -28.79 -2.22
N ASP A 40 1.22 -29.88 -1.47
CA ASP A 40 0.15 -30.88 -1.21
C ASP A 40 -0.74 -30.41 -0.03
N ILE A 41 -1.69 -31.24 0.39
CA ILE A 41 -2.75 -30.95 1.39
C ILE A 41 -2.22 -30.39 2.73
N ASP A 42 -0.95 -30.63 3.06
CA ASP A 42 -0.31 -30.19 4.30
C ASP A 42 0.68 -29.01 4.11
N GLY A 43 0.77 -28.44 2.91
CA GLY A 43 1.82 -27.49 2.51
C GLY A 43 1.40 -26.02 2.53
N ASP A 44 2.39 -25.12 2.59
CA ASP A 44 2.24 -23.67 2.39
C ASP A 44 1.96 -23.36 0.89
N ASN A 45 2.65 -22.38 0.30
CA ASN A 45 2.56 -22.04 -1.13
C ASN A 45 2.90 -23.24 -2.03
N GLN A 46 2.25 -23.31 -3.19
CA GLN A 46 2.54 -24.32 -4.21
C GLN A 46 3.76 -23.90 -5.02
N GLU A 47 4.72 -24.80 -5.18
CA GLU A 47 5.91 -24.56 -6.01
C GLU A 47 5.86 -25.44 -7.24
N LEU A 48 5.88 -24.81 -8.42
CA LEU A 48 5.79 -25.49 -9.70
C LEU A 48 7.09 -25.32 -10.45
N LEU A 49 7.65 -26.44 -10.92
CA LEU A 49 8.63 -26.41 -11.99
C LEU A 49 7.88 -26.21 -13.28
N VAL A 50 8.17 -25.12 -13.96
CA VAL A 50 7.53 -24.76 -15.23
C VAL A 50 8.56 -24.59 -16.33
N LYS A 51 8.12 -24.76 -17.57
CA LYS A 51 8.89 -24.47 -18.77
C LYS A 51 8.26 -23.28 -19.47
N VAL A 52 9.02 -22.23 -19.73
CA VAL A 52 8.51 -21.01 -20.38
C VAL A 52 8.21 -21.29 -21.85
N LEU A 53 6.96 -21.15 -22.25
CA LEU A 53 6.50 -21.37 -23.63
C LEU A 53 6.54 -20.08 -24.45
N SER A 54 6.18 -18.95 -23.85
CA SER A 54 6.26 -17.64 -24.49
C SER A 54 6.43 -16.53 -23.46
N LYS A 55 7.20 -15.50 -23.84
CA LYS A 55 7.38 -14.28 -23.06
C LYS A 55 6.26 -13.29 -23.35
N PRO A 56 5.92 -12.42 -22.38
CA PRO A 56 5.18 -11.21 -22.69
C PRO A 56 5.93 -10.39 -23.74
N THR A 57 5.19 -9.84 -24.70
CA THR A 57 5.74 -8.98 -25.76
C THR A 57 5.88 -7.52 -25.34
N THR A 58 5.32 -7.17 -24.18
CA THR A 58 5.45 -5.89 -23.51
C THR A 58 6.87 -5.69 -22.95
N ASN A 59 7.36 -4.44 -22.96
CA ASN A 59 8.67 -4.11 -22.38
C ASN A 59 8.61 -4.26 -20.85
N LEU A 60 9.16 -5.35 -20.34
CA LEU A 60 9.23 -5.61 -18.90
C LEU A 60 10.49 -4.97 -18.30
N LYS A 61 10.34 -4.38 -17.11
CA LYS A 61 11.48 -3.78 -16.37
C LYS A 61 12.40 -4.83 -15.76
N LEU A 62 11.88 -6.02 -15.49
CA LEU A 62 12.63 -7.14 -14.97
C LEU A 62 12.88 -8.14 -16.11
N PRO A 63 14.03 -8.82 -16.09
CA PRO A 63 14.27 -9.91 -17.02
C PRO A 63 13.19 -10.98 -16.86
N VAL A 64 12.97 -11.76 -17.91
CA VAL A 64 12.09 -12.93 -17.89
C VAL A 64 12.89 -14.11 -18.45
N PRO A 65 12.76 -15.32 -17.89
CA PRO A 65 13.46 -16.50 -18.41
C PRO A 65 13.20 -16.68 -19.90
N ASP A 66 14.23 -17.08 -20.65
CA ASP A 66 14.13 -17.33 -22.08
C ASP A 66 13.10 -18.40 -22.42
N THR A 67 12.58 -18.33 -23.65
CA THR A 67 11.65 -19.37 -24.12
C THR A 67 12.37 -20.72 -24.10
N GLN A 68 11.66 -21.75 -23.64
CA GLN A 68 12.14 -23.10 -23.34
C GLN A 68 12.97 -23.25 -22.05
N GLU A 69 13.28 -22.17 -21.33
CA GLU A 69 13.94 -22.27 -20.03
C GLU A 69 12.99 -22.79 -18.96
N HIS A 70 13.58 -23.43 -17.95
CA HIS A 70 12.86 -23.84 -16.76
C HIS A 70 12.87 -22.72 -15.72
N ALA A 71 11.74 -22.52 -15.06
CA ALA A 71 11.59 -21.58 -13.97
C ALA A 71 10.83 -22.23 -12.82
N ILE A 72 10.96 -21.66 -11.63
CA ILE A 72 10.11 -21.98 -10.49
C ILE A 72 9.06 -20.89 -10.38
N VAL A 73 7.79 -21.30 -10.39
CA VAL A 73 6.67 -20.43 -10.08
C VAL A 73 6.17 -20.82 -8.69
N LYS A 74 6.12 -19.84 -7.79
CA LYS A 74 5.52 -20.00 -6.48
C LYS A 74 4.15 -19.36 -6.47
N ILE A 75 3.13 -20.13 -6.09
CA ILE A 75 1.73 -19.71 -6.04
C ILE A 75 1.33 -19.62 -4.58
N PHE A 76 1.01 -18.41 -4.14
CA PHE A 76 0.52 -18.11 -2.81
C PHE A 76 -1.00 -17.99 -2.85
N ASP A 77 -1.68 -19.09 -3.15
CA ASP A 77 -3.14 -19.14 -3.16
C ASP A 77 -3.64 -19.49 -1.74
N PRO A 78 -4.51 -18.68 -1.13
CA PRO A 78 -5.11 -18.97 0.17
C PRO A 78 -5.77 -20.36 0.27
N MET A 79 -6.21 -20.94 -0.85
CA MET A 79 -6.79 -22.28 -0.90
C MET A 79 -5.79 -23.39 -0.61
N PHE A 80 -4.49 -23.15 -0.81
CA PHE A 80 -3.45 -24.12 -0.48
C PHE A 80 -2.98 -23.99 0.97
N TYR A 81 -3.37 -22.93 1.70
CA TYR A 81 -2.95 -22.76 3.08
C TYR A 81 -3.80 -23.60 4.04
N PRO A 82 -3.18 -24.34 4.99
CA PRO A 82 -3.92 -25.16 5.93
C PRO A 82 -4.81 -24.29 6.82
N GLU A 83 -6.06 -24.72 7.01
CA GLU A 83 -7.02 -24.05 7.89
C GLU A 83 -6.54 -24.07 9.35
N TYR A 84 -5.85 -25.14 9.75
CA TYR A 84 -5.26 -25.31 11.07
C TYR A 84 -3.79 -24.88 11.07
N PHE A 85 -3.42 -23.98 11.97
CA PHE A 85 -2.06 -23.47 12.13
C PHE A 85 -1.71 -23.29 13.61
N PRO A 86 -0.42 -23.26 13.99
CA PRO A 86 -0.02 -23.08 15.37
C PRO A 86 -0.57 -21.76 15.92
N ALA A 87 -1.14 -21.78 17.13
CA ALA A 87 -1.70 -20.58 17.76
C ALA A 87 -0.67 -19.44 17.90
N GLU A 88 0.62 -19.79 17.90
CA GLU A 88 1.77 -18.89 17.92
C GLU A 88 1.87 -17.99 16.69
N GLU A 89 1.38 -18.44 15.53
CA GLU A 89 1.38 -17.62 14.32
C GLU A 89 0.34 -16.49 14.38
N GLY A 90 -0.60 -16.54 15.33
CA GLY A 90 -1.65 -15.54 15.52
C GLY A 90 -2.91 -15.81 14.67
N PRO A 91 -4.08 -15.29 15.05
CA PRO A 91 -5.38 -15.69 14.50
C PRO A 91 -5.66 -15.09 13.10
N TRP A 92 -4.77 -15.31 12.14
CA TRP A 92 -4.85 -14.74 10.80
C TRP A 92 -5.70 -15.59 9.86
N LYS A 93 -6.49 -14.93 9.01
CA LYS A 93 -7.18 -15.58 7.90
C LYS A 93 -6.16 -16.20 6.94
N VAL A 94 -6.53 -17.31 6.29
CA VAL A 94 -5.69 -17.97 5.25
C VAL A 94 -5.24 -17.00 4.16
N THR A 95 -6.08 -16.03 3.80
CA THR A 95 -5.77 -14.98 2.83
C THR A 95 -4.63 -14.08 3.31
N SER A 96 -4.73 -13.57 4.54
CA SER A 96 -3.69 -12.73 5.14
C SER A 96 -2.36 -13.48 5.23
N ARG A 97 -2.38 -14.79 5.54
CA ARG A 97 -1.17 -15.62 5.60
C ARG A 97 -0.51 -15.81 4.23
N ALA A 98 -1.30 -16.11 3.20
CA ALA A 98 -0.80 -16.21 1.83
C ALA A 98 -0.14 -14.91 1.37
N ASP A 99 -0.82 -13.77 1.59
CA ASP A 99 -0.28 -12.45 1.25
C ASP A 99 0.97 -12.12 2.04
N MET A 100 0.99 -12.37 3.35
CA MET A 100 2.17 -12.15 4.19
C MET A 100 3.38 -12.95 3.69
N ARG A 101 3.19 -14.22 3.32
CA ARG A 101 4.25 -15.10 2.83
C ARG A 101 4.77 -14.66 1.47
N LEU A 102 3.87 -14.38 0.52
CA LEU A 102 4.23 -13.82 -0.79
C LEU A 102 5.10 -12.59 -0.60
N SER A 103 4.64 -11.66 0.23
CA SER A 103 5.24 -10.37 0.47
C SER A 103 6.61 -10.43 1.13
N ARG A 104 6.78 -11.33 2.11
CA ARG A 104 8.06 -11.60 2.77
C ARG A 104 9.09 -12.10 1.77
N GLU A 105 8.72 -13.12 1.00
CA GLU A 105 9.61 -13.76 0.04
C GLU A 105 9.94 -12.82 -1.12
N ALA A 106 8.93 -12.14 -1.65
CA ALA A 106 9.01 -11.04 -2.60
C ALA A 106 10.05 -9.98 -2.20
N GLY A 107 9.90 -9.42 -0.99
CA GLY A 107 10.77 -8.38 -0.48
C GLY A 107 12.22 -8.85 -0.33
N ALA A 108 12.41 -10.05 0.22
CA ALA A 108 13.73 -10.65 0.38
C ALA A 108 14.44 -10.85 -0.97
N TYR A 109 13.75 -11.44 -1.95
CA TYR A 109 14.34 -11.64 -3.27
C TYR A 109 14.60 -10.34 -4.02
N LYS A 110 13.72 -9.35 -3.87
CA LYS A 110 13.94 -8.03 -4.45
C LYS A 110 15.20 -7.37 -3.90
N GLU A 111 15.41 -7.40 -2.58
CA GLU A 111 16.62 -6.85 -1.96
C GLU A 111 17.86 -7.58 -2.46
N LEU A 112 17.86 -8.91 -2.50
CA LEU A 112 18.98 -9.70 -3.03
C LEU A 112 19.25 -9.35 -4.50
N HIS A 113 18.20 -9.23 -5.31
CA HIS A 113 18.31 -8.89 -6.73
C HIS A 113 18.89 -7.50 -6.95
N ASP A 114 18.38 -6.49 -6.24
CA ASP A 114 18.84 -5.11 -6.35
C ASP A 114 20.32 -4.95 -5.92
N ASN A 115 20.85 -5.90 -5.13
CA ASN A 115 22.27 -5.99 -4.75
C ASN A 115 23.10 -6.96 -5.61
N ASN A 116 22.55 -7.47 -6.73
CA ASN A 116 23.19 -8.47 -7.61
C ASN A 116 23.59 -9.77 -6.89
N LEU A 117 22.77 -10.24 -5.95
CA LEU A 117 22.99 -11.46 -5.16
C LEU A 117 22.03 -12.60 -5.53
N THR A 118 21.35 -12.49 -6.67
CA THR A 118 20.48 -13.54 -7.23
C THR A 118 21.04 -14.09 -8.53
N GLY A 119 20.72 -15.34 -8.86
CA GLY A 119 21.21 -15.99 -10.08
C GLY A 119 22.64 -16.50 -9.92
N TYR A 120 23.15 -17.22 -10.91
CA TYR A 120 24.49 -17.80 -10.83
C TYR A 120 25.56 -16.70 -10.66
N PRO A 121 26.53 -16.84 -9.73
CA PRO A 121 26.86 -18.02 -8.92
C PRO A 121 26.25 -18.03 -7.51
N HIS A 122 25.30 -17.15 -7.21
CA HIS A 122 24.75 -16.96 -5.88
C HIS A 122 23.78 -18.09 -5.50
N LEU A 123 23.65 -18.31 -4.19
CA LEU A 123 22.75 -19.32 -3.63
C LEU A 123 21.27 -18.95 -3.87
N ALA A 124 20.95 -17.65 -3.86
CA ALA A 124 19.60 -17.20 -4.11
C ALA A 124 19.26 -17.33 -5.60
N PRO A 125 18.13 -17.96 -5.98
CA PRO A 125 17.72 -18.07 -7.37
C PRO A 125 17.56 -16.70 -8.03
N GLN A 126 17.71 -16.66 -9.36
CA GLN A 126 17.43 -15.46 -10.13
C GLN A 126 16.00 -15.01 -9.90
N TYR A 127 15.84 -13.76 -9.48
CA TYR A 127 14.55 -13.17 -9.21
C TYR A 127 14.02 -12.42 -10.43
N TYR A 128 12.72 -12.58 -10.69
CA TYR A 128 12.03 -12.01 -11.85
C TYR A 128 10.87 -11.06 -11.46
N GLY A 129 10.69 -10.78 -10.16
CA GLY A 129 9.76 -9.75 -9.69
C GLY A 129 8.62 -10.20 -8.76
N SER A 130 8.05 -9.19 -8.12
CA SER A 130 6.80 -9.14 -7.32
C SER A 130 6.61 -7.67 -6.92
N GLU A 131 5.41 -7.15 -6.70
CA GLU A 131 5.31 -5.71 -6.34
C GLU A 131 4.27 -5.36 -5.29
N LEU A 132 4.71 -4.57 -4.32
CA LEU A 132 4.01 -4.49 -3.05
C LEU A 132 3.99 -3.10 -2.37
N LEU A 133 5.08 -2.34 -2.41
CA LEU A 133 5.24 -1.15 -1.53
C LEU A 133 4.80 0.19 -2.15
N ALA A 134 4.89 0.36 -3.47
CA ALA A 134 4.61 1.65 -4.11
C ALA A 134 3.15 2.11 -3.96
N GLY A 135 2.22 1.15 -3.91
CA GLY A 135 0.79 1.43 -3.89
C GLY A 135 0.18 1.79 -2.54
N VAL A 136 0.91 1.55 -1.44
CA VAL A 136 0.49 1.91 -0.08
C VAL A 136 0.68 3.41 0.19
N VAL A 137 1.71 4.02 -0.41
CA VAL A 137 2.12 5.41 -0.14
C VAL A 137 1.30 6.42 -0.97
N GLU A 138 0.91 6.06 -2.19
CA GLU A 138 0.23 6.95 -3.14
C GLU A 138 -1.12 7.52 -2.64
N PRO A 139 -2.02 6.75 -1.98
CA PRO A 139 -3.32 7.25 -1.50
C PRO A 139 -3.22 8.36 -0.44
N VAL A 140 -2.20 8.31 0.42
CA VAL A 140 -1.96 9.35 1.45
C VAL A 140 -1.71 10.71 0.81
N TYR A 141 -1.00 10.74 -0.31
CA TYR A 141 -0.74 11.96 -1.07
C TYR A 141 -1.97 12.50 -1.80
N LYS A 142 -2.97 11.64 -2.03
CA LYS A 142 -4.28 12.02 -2.60
C LYS A 142 -5.30 12.42 -1.53
N GLY A 143 -4.90 12.52 -0.26
CA GLY A 143 -5.78 12.87 0.84
C GLY A 143 -6.70 11.73 1.29
N VAL A 144 -6.30 10.48 1.04
CA VAL A 144 -6.99 9.30 1.56
C VAL A 144 -6.15 8.74 2.71
N TRP A 145 -6.67 8.85 3.93
CA TRP A 145 -6.00 8.32 5.10
C TRP A 145 -6.61 6.96 5.46
N HIS A 146 -5.83 5.92 5.27
CA HIS A 146 -6.20 4.57 5.71
C HIS A 146 -5.79 4.43 7.18
N GLU A 147 -6.76 4.28 8.10
CA GLU A 147 -6.45 4.21 9.54
C GLU A 147 -5.69 2.93 9.92
N TYR A 148 -5.86 1.88 9.12
CA TYR A 148 -5.32 0.56 9.38
C TYR A 148 -4.67 0.00 8.12
N VAL A 149 -3.38 0.28 7.94
CA VAL A 149 -2.62 -0.29 6.82
C VAL A 149 -2.08 -1.64 7.29
N GLU A 150 -2.75 -2.71 6.88
CA GLU A 150 -2.40 -4.10 7.19
C GLU A 150 -2.39 -4.92 5.89
N PRO A 151 -1.67 -6.05 5.82
CA PRO A 151 -1.58 -6.86 4.60
C PRO A 151 -2.95 -7.17 3.97
N GLU A 152 -3.96 -7.48 4.77
CA GLU A 152 -5.33 -7.77 4.33
C GLU A 152 -6.07 -6.58 3.70
N ASN A 153 -5.57 -5.37 3.90
CA ASN A 153 -6.06 -4.15 3.28
C ASN A 153 -5.20 -3.71 2.07
N VAL A 154 -4.34 -4.61 1.57
CA VAL A 154 -3.44 -4.36 0.45
C VAL A 154 -3.72 -5.34 -0.67
N LEU A 155 -4.21 -4.84 -1.80
CA LEU A 155 -4.32 -5.60 -3.04
C LEU A 155 -3.10 -5.35 -3.92
N VAL A 156 -2.50 -6.42 -4.41
CA VAL A 156 -1.46 -6.36 -5.45
C VAL A 156 -2.11 -6.67 -6.79
N THR A 157 -1.96 -5.78 -7.77
CA THR A 157 -2.60 -5.94 -9.08
C THR A 157 -1.73 -5.41 -10.21
N MET A 158 -1.74 -6.12 -11.34
CA MET A 158 -1.13 -5.67 -12.60
C MET A 158 -1.99 -4.63 -13.33
N GLY A 159 -3.24 -4.39 -12.88
CA GLY A 159 -4.21 -3.59 -13.60
C GLY A 159 -4.34 -2.15 -13.08
N ASN A 160 -4.55 -1.20 -14.01
CA ASN A 160 -5.02 0.15 -13.71
C ASN A 160 -6.09 0.58 -14.72
N LYS A 161 -7.37 0.38 -14.35
CA LYS A 161 -8.50 0.51 -15.26
C LYS A 161 -8.31 -0.45 -16.44
N SER A 162 -8.37 0.05 -17.67
CA SER A 162 -8.16 -0.70 -18.90
C SER A 162 -6.68 -0.76 -19.36
N ALA A 163 -5.73 -0.38 -18.50
CA ALA A 163 -4.30 -0.46 -18.83
C ALA A 163 -3.58 -1.46 -17.91
N ILE A 164 -2.84 -2.40 -18.51
CA ILE A 164 -1.88 -3.23 -17.79
C ILE A 164 -0.66 -2.37 -17.49
N LEU A 165 -0.24 -2.40 -16.23
CA LEU A 165 0.96 -1.69 -15.79
C LEU A 165 2.18 -2.58 -16.01
N GLU A 166 3.28 -1.96 -16.44
CA GLU A 166 4.60 -2.60 -16.57
C GLU A 166 5.17 -3.11 -15.22
N THR A 167 4.50 -2.74 -14.12
CA THR A 167 4.88 -2.97 -12.74
C THR A 167 3.60 -3.26 -11.92
N PRO A 168 3.42 -4.44 -11.25
CA PRO A 168 2.30 -4.65 -10.32
C PRO A 168 2.06 -3.54 -9.27
N ARG A 169 1.05 -2.75 -9.56
CA ARG A 169 0.60 -1.73 -8.64
C ARG A 169 0.01 -2.36 -7.38
N VAL A 170 0.31 -1.71 -6.27
CA VAL A 170 -0.45 -1.94 -5.06
C VAL A 170 -1.60 -0.96 -4.93
N ALA A 171 -2.72 -1.45 -4.42
CA ALA A 171 -3.88 -0.67 -4.11
C ALA A 171 -4.27 -0.98 -2.66
N LEU A 172 -4.52 0.05 -1.87
CA LEU A 172 -5.20 -0.15 -0.61
C LEU A 172 -6.67 -0.50 -0.90
N ILE A 173 -7.21 -1.48 -0.18
CA ILE A 173 -8.61 -1.88 -0.19
C ILE A 173 -9.18 -1.70 1.22
N ALA A 174 -10.48 -1.95 1.44
CA ALA A 174 -11.17 -1.65 2.70
C ALA A 174 -11.24 -0.13 3.03
N TYR A 175 -11.68 0.67 2.05
CA TYR A 175 -11.84 2.12 2.25
C TYR A 175 -12.97 2.51 3.22
N ASP A 176 -13.80 1.57 3.68
CA ASP A 176 -14.81 1.78 4.71
C ASP A 176 -14.19 2.15 6.08
N ILE A 177 -12.95 1.73 6.32
CA ILE A 177 -12.13 2.13 7.48
C ILE A 177 -11.16 3.28 7.17
N SER A 178 -11.25 3.86 5.97
CA SER A 178 -10.47 5.06 5.63
C SER A 178 -11.20 6.33 6.07
N THR A 179 -10.51 7.22 6.75
CA THR A 179 -11.05 8.54 7.08
C THR A 179 -10.98 9.44 5.84
N ILE A 180 -12.16 9.81 5.32
CA ILE A 180 -12.38 10.85 4.31
C ILE A 180 -13.34 11.89 4.96
N ASP A 181 -13.10 13.19 4.84
CA ASP A 181 -13.80 14.22 5.66
C ASP A 181 -15.15 14.64 5.08
N SER A 182 -15.71 15.71 5.64
CA SER A 182 -16.75 15.72 6.67
C SER A 182 -18.12 15.29 6.19
N LYS A 183 -18.30 14.92 4.92
CA LYS A 183 -19.60 14.50 4.33
C LYS A 183 -19.48 13.57 3.10
N CYS A 184 -18.39 12.82 2.92
CA CYS A 184 -18.18 11.91 1.77
C CYS A 184 -18.25 12.58 0.38
N LYS A 185 -18.05 13.91 0.28
CA LYS A 185 -18.18 14.67 -0.98
C LYS A 185 -16.87 15.27 -1.50
N LYS A 186 -15.84 15.39 -0.67
CA LYS A 186 -14.51 15.89 -1.05
C LYS A 186 -13.45 15.09 -0.33
N THR A 187 -12.36 14.77 -1.01
CA THR A 187 -11.20 14.15 -0.38
C THR A 187 -10.72 15.04 0.77
N MET A 188 -10.51 14.45 1.94
CA MET A 188 -9.86 15.14 3.04
C MET A 188 -8.42 15.29 2.64
N ASN A 189 -8.12 16.35 1.91
CA ASN A 189 -6.75 16.72 1.67
C ASN A 189 -6.22 17.26 3.02
N ARG A 190 -5.90 16.33 3.93
CA ARG A 190 -5.27 16.55 5.24
C ARG A 190 -4.02 17.41 5.07
N TRP A 191 -3.46 17.35 3.87
CA TRP A 191 -2.29 18.07 3.43
C TRP A 191 -2.59 19.30 2.54
N GLU A 192 -3.85 19.65 2.25
CA GLU A 192 -4.24 20.79 1.38
C GLU A 192 -3.66 22.11 1.87
N ARG A 193 -3.49 22.20 3.19
CA ARG A 193 -2.99 23.38 3.89
C ARG A 193 -1.47 23.45 3.88
N PHE A 194 -0.82 22.44 3.34
CA PHE A 194 0.61 22.35 3.19
C PHE A 194 0.95 22.59 1.70
N PRO A 195 1.96 23.41 1.39
CA PRO A 195 2.37 23.68 0.02
C PRO A 195 2.85 22.41 -0.69
N HIS A 196 3.40 21.47 0.09
CA HIS A 196 3.82 20.14 -0.32
C HIS A 196 3.36 19.11 0.72
N PRO A 197 3.19 17.84 0.36
CA PRO A 197 2.79 16.85 1.35
C PRO A 197 3.93 16.54 2.34
N PRO A 198 3.64 15.91 3.49
CA PRO A 198 4.68 15.54 4.45
C PRO A 198 5.58 14.43 3.90
N HIS A 199 6.82 14.41 4.37
CA HIS A 199 7.78 13.36 4.05
C HIS A 199 7.33 12.00 4.62
N PRO A 200 7.43 10.86 3.90
CA PRO A 200 6.99 9.53 4.37
C PRO A 200 7.57 9.14 5.73
N ALA A 201 8.86 9.40 5.97
CA ALA A 201 9.53 9.20 7.27
C ALA A 201 8.96 9.99 8.46
N LYS A 202 7.96 10.85 8.26
CA LYS A 202 7.18 11.49 9.33
C LYS A 202 5.81 10.86 9.53
N CYS A 203 5.30 10.17 8.51
CA CYS A 203 4.00 9.53 8.52
C CYS A 203 4.10 8.07 8.96
N PHE A 204 5.14 7.38 8.50
CA PHE A 204 5.37 5.95 8.70
C PHE A 204 6.60 5.71 9.57
N ASP A 205 6.47 4.73 10.46
CA ASP A 205 7.53 4.12 11.25
C ASP A 205 7.20 2.62 11.36
N LEU A 206 8.17 1.81 11.82
CA LEU A 206 7.97 0.36 11.92
C LEU A 206 6.83 -0.01 12.88
N ALA A 207 6.59 0.81 13.92
CA ALA A 207 5.50 0.56 14.86
C ALA A 207 4.12 0.72 14.19
N LYS A 208 3.94 1.71 13.32
CA LYS A 208 2.70 1.88 12.54
C LYS A 208 2.51 0.85 11.44
N LEU A 209 3.61 0.22 11.02
CA LEU A 209 3.59 -0.82 10.01
C LEU A 209 3.68 -2.22 10.64
N TYR A 210 3.51 -2.39 11.95
CA TYR A 210 3.79 -3.67 12.63
C TYR A 210 3.11 -4.89 11.98
N GLY A 211 1.91 -4.73 11.40
CA GLY A 211 1.18 -5.78 10.69
C GLY A 211 1.89 -6.28 9.42
N PHE A 212 2.83 -5.50 8.90
CA PHE A 212 3.74 -5.88 7.82
C PHE A 212 5.04 -6.53 8.32
N GLY A 213 5.06 -7.05 9.55
CA GLY A 213 6.19 -7.80 10.09
C GLY A 213 6.69 -8.88 9.11
N GLY A 214 7.95 -8.76 8.71
CA GLY A 214 8.60 -9.59 7.69
C GLY A 214 8.64 -8.99 6.27
N TRP A 215 8.00 -7.84 6.02
CA TRP A 215 8.09 -7.11 4.75
C TRP A 215 9.34 -6.20 4.66
N TRP A 216 10.14 -6.15 5.73
CA TRP A 216 11.42 -5.49 5.80
C TRP A 216 12.46 -6.45 6.40
N PRO A 217 13.77 -6.22 6.17
CA PRO A 217 14.82 -7.07 6.72
C PRO A 217 14.69 -7.25 8.23
N LEU A 218 14.85 -8.48 8.72
CA LEU A 218 14.62 -8.84 10.13
C LEU A 218 15.46 -7.96 11.06
N GLU A 219 16.69 -7.65 10.66
CA GLU A 219 17.59 -6.77 11.39
C GLU A 219 17.01 -5.37 11.66
N TRP A 220 16.05 -4.89 10.86
CA TRP A 220 15.39 -3.60 11.12
C TRP A 220 14.44 -3.68 12.32
N GLY A 221 13.78 -4.82 12.52
CA GLY A 221 12.97 -5.08 13.71
C GLY A 221 13.86 -5.24 14.96
N GLU A 222 14.93 -6.03 14.86
CA GLU A 222 15.88 -6.23 15.95
C GLU A 222 16.54 -4.92 16.41
N ALA A 223 16.85 -4.01 15.48
CA ALA A 223 17.38 -2.69 15.82
C ALA A 223 16.41 -1.90 16.71
N VAL A 224 15.09 -1.96 16.45
CA VAL A 224 14.09 -1.29 17.30
C VAL A 224 14.06 -1.90 18.70
N GLU A 225 14.10 -3.22 18.80
CA GLU A 225 14.10 -3.92 20.10
C GLU A 225 15.33 -3.60 20.94
N LYS A 226 16.48 -3.40 20.29
CA LYS A 226 17.74 -2.96 20.92
C LYS A 226 17.77 -1.46 21.25
N GLY A 227 16.72 -0.70 20.89
CA GLY A 227 16.65 0.74 21.08
C GLY A 227 17.52 1.55 20.11
N GLU A 228 17.97 0.93 19.03
CA GLU A 228 18.74 1.56 17.96
C GLU A 228 17.80 2.25 16.96
N GLU A 229 18.33 3.21 16.18
CA GLU A 229 17.53 3.84 15.13
C GLU A 229 17.37 2.85 13.96
N PRO A 230 16.15 2.40 13.64
CA PRO A 230 15.96 1.35 12.65
C PRO A 230 16.42 1.84 11.27
N PRO A 231 17.12 0.99 10.49
CA PRO A 231 17.54 1.34 9.14
C PRO A 231 16.37 1.71 8.22
N PHE A 232 15.14 1.32 8.57
CA PHE A 232 13.90 1.73 7.93
C PHE A 232 13.82 3.25 7.67
N LYS A 233 14.20 4.06 8.66
CA LYS A 233 14.14 5.52 8.50
C LYS A 233 15.22 6.02 7.53
N THR A 234 16.41 5.46 7.58
CA THR A 234 17.49 5.72 6.61
C THR A 234 17.07 5.33 5.20
N TRP A 235 16.42 4.17 5.05
CA TRP A 235 15.86 3.70 3.78
C TRP A 235 14.81 4.67 3.25
N LEU A 236 13.88 5.16 4.08
CA LEU A 236 12.90 6.17 3.66
C LEU A 236 13.57 7.46 3.17
N LEU A 237 14.66 7.91 3.81
CA LEU A 237 15.41 9.09 3.37
C LEU A 237 16.18 8.85 2.07
N LYS A 238 16.70 7.63 1.88
CA LYS A 238 17.35 7.24 0.62
C LYS A 238 16.35 7.22 -0.53
N MET A 239 15.16 6.67 -0.31
CA MET A 239 14.14 6.48 -1.36
C MET A 239 13.38 7.76 -1.69
N PHE A 240 13.03 8.56 -0.68
CA PHE A 240 12.19 9.74 -0.85
C PHE A 240 13.00 11.05 -0.82
N GLY A 241 14.29 10.99 -0.52
CA GLY A 241 15.17 12.15 -0.39
C GLY A 241 15.25 12.66 1.05
N PRO A 242 16.04 13.72 1.29
CA PRO A 242 16.23 14.25 2.62
C PRO A 242 14.97 14.98 3.13
N LEU A 243 14.79 15.03 4.45
CA LEU A 243 13.58 15.60 5.07
C LEU A 243 13.36 17.09 4.76
N ASP A 244 14.43 17.81 4.47
CA ASP A 244 14.47 19.24 4.16
C ASP A 244 14.40 19.54 2.65
N SER A 245 14.17 18.52 1.83
CA SER A 245 13.88 18.71 0.41
C SER A 245 12.67 19.62 0.23
N GLU A 246 12.76 20.54 -0.73
CA GLU A 246 11.65 21.41 -1.16
C GLU A 246 10.40 20.61 -1.60
N LYS A 247 10.55 19.30 -1.87
CA LYS A 247 9.46 18.38 -2.20
C LYS A 247 8.48 18.12 -1.06
N TYR A 248 8.84 18.42 0.19
CA TYR A 248 8.03 18.06 1.36
C TYR A 248 7.84 19.22 2.33
N SER A 249 6.66 19.26 2.96
CA SER A 249 6.44 20.23 4.04
C SER A 249 6.99 19.73 5.37
N TYR A 250 7.80 20.56 6.01
CA TYR A 250 8.38 20.25 7.31
C TYR A 250 7.40 20.55 8.46
N LEU A 251 6.94 19.49 9.15
CA LEU A 251 5.97 19.56 10.25
C LEU A 251 6.34 20.56 11.37
N ARG A 252 7.63 20.77 11.66
CA ARG A 252 8.07 21.70 12.73
C ARG A 252 7.89 23.18 12.37
N LEU A 253 8.16 23.57 11.12
CA LEU A 253 7.94 24.95 10.65
C LEU A 253 6.44 25.25 10.59
N TYR A 254 5.64 24.27 10.14
CA TYR A 254 4.20 24.43 10.02
C TYR A 254 3.45 24.36 11.35
N ARG A 255 3.89 23.60 12.36
CA ARG A 255 3.25 23.61 13.70
C ARG A 255 3.28 25.01 14.33
N ARG A 256 4.36 25.75 14.13
CA ARG A 256 4.51 27.13 14.64
C ARG A 256 3.60 28.09 13.87
N GLN A 257 3.56 28.00 12.55
CA GLN A 257 2.65 28.80 11.71
C GLN A 257 1.17 28.43 11.95
N TRP A 258 0.89 27.16 12.27
CA TRP A 258 -0.43 26.65 12.59
C TRP A 258 -0.95 27.20 13.92
N LEU A 259 -0.14 27.19 14.99
CA LEU A 259 -0.51 27.79 16.27
C LEU A 259 -0.84 29.29 16.11
N VAL A 260 -0.11 30.00 15.24
CA VAL A 260 -0.39 31.39 14.90
C VAL A 260 -1.73 31.53 14.16
N ARG A 261 -1.98 30.72 13.14
CA ARG A 261 -3.20 30.78 12.33
C ARG A 261 -4.44 30.31 13.09
N GLU A 262 -4.33 29.30 13.94
CA GLU A 262 -5.39 28.83 14.83
C GLU A 262 -5.81 29.93 15.81
N LYS A 263 -4.83 30.66 16.36
CA LYS A 263 -5.08 31.82 17.22
C LYS A 263 -5.81 32.94 16.45
N GLN A 264 -5.43 33.19 15.20
CA GLN A 264 -6.11 34.17 14.33
C GLN A 264 -7.56 33.77 14.03
N ILE A 265 -7.80 32.49 13.69
CA ILE A 265 -9.15 31.97 13.41
C ILE A 265 -10.05 32.11 14.64
N LYS A 266 -9.56 31.72 15.83
CA LYS A 266 -10.30 31.90 17.10
C LYS A 266 -10.67 33.37 17.34
N GLN A 267 -9.72 34.29 17.15
CA GLN A 267 -9.98 35.72 17.27
C GLN A 267 -11.01 36.25 16.27
N GLU A 268 -11.00 35.75 15.02
CA GLU A 268 -11.97 36.16 14.02
C GLU A 268 -13.38 35.63 14.32
N LEU A 269 -13.50 34.38 14.77
CA LEU A 269 -14.76 33.80 15.22
C LEU A 269 -15.36 34.57 16.40
N GLU A 270 -14.54 34.93 17.40
CA GLU A 270 -14.97 35.79 18.50
C GLU A 270 -15.44 37.17 18.02
N ARG A 271 -14.74 37.78 17.07
CA ARG A 271 -15.13 39.06 16.47
C ARG A 271 -16.47 38.94 15.74
N ARG A 272 -16.70 37.85 14.99
CA ARG A 272 -17.98 37.59 14.31
C ARG A 272 -19.11 37.39 15.31
N ALA A 273 -18.90 36.61 16.37
CA ALA A 273 -19.87 36.42 17.44
C ALA A 273 -20.24 37.73 18.12
N LYS A 274 -19.25 38.58 18.46
CA LYS A 274 -19.49 39.91 19.02
C LYS A 274 -20.31 40.81 18.08
N ARG A 275 -20.02 40.80 16.78
CA ARG A 275 -20.79 41.56 15.78
C ARG A 275 -22.23 41.09 15.68
N GLN A 276 -22.48 39.77 15.73
CA GLN A 276 -23.84 39.21 15.73
C GLN A 276 -24.64 39.65 16.97
N VAL A 277 -24.03 39.60 18.16
CA VAL A 277 -24.69 40.06 19.40
C VAL A 277 -25.03 41.55 19.34
N VAL A 278 -24.11 42.39 18.85
CA VAL A 278 -24.36 43.83 18.69
C VAL A 278 -25.45 44.08 17.64
N GLY A 279 -25.44 43.34 16.53
CA GLY A 279 -26.49 43.39 15.51
C GLY A 279 -27.88 43.04 16.08
N ALA A 280 -27.97 41.92 16.81
CA ALA A 280 -29.22 41.49 17.45
C ALA A 280 -29.75 42.52 18.47
N LYS A 281 -28.86 43.13 19.27
CA LYS A 281 -29.24 44.20 20.21
C LYS A 281 -29.75 45.45 19.50
N ARG A 282 -29.17 45.82 18.36
CA ARG A 282 -29.62 46.97 17.56
C ARG A 282 -30.99 46.71 16.92
N GLU A 283 -31.23 45.52 16.39
CA GLU A 283 -32.55 45.15 15.85
C GLU A 283 -33.62 45.12 16.95
N ALA A 284 -33.33 44.50 18.10
CA ALA A 284 -34.27 44.49 19.23
C ALA A 284 -34.58 45.89 19.80
N ALA A 285 -33.68 46.87 19.63
CA ALA A 285 -33.91 48.25 20.03
C ALA A 285 -34.79 49.03 19.04
N LYS A 286 -34.79 48.66 17.74
CA LYS A 286 -35.67 49.25 16.74
C LYS A 286 -37.13 48.81 16.92
N ASP A 287 -37.33 47.59 17.41
CA ASP A 287 -38.66 47.00 17.63
C ASP A 287 -39.34 47.46 18.94
N LYS A 288 -38.69 48.32 19.75
CA LYS A 288 -39.38 48.95 20.88
C LYS A 288 -40.27 50.09 20.36
N PRO A 289 -41.61 49.94 20.38
CA PRO A 289 -42.49 51.01 19.96
C PRO A 289 -42.25 52.24 20.82
N GLU A 290 -42.05 53.39 20.18
CA GLU A 290 -42.08 54.68 20.88
C GLU A 290 -43.41 54.78 21.62
N ALA A 291 -43.37 54.64 22.94
CA ALA A 291 -44.50 54.95 23.79
C ALA A 291 -44.76 56.45 23.65
N LYS A 292 -45.62 56.79 22.69
CA LYS A 292 -46.16 58.14 22.54
C LYS A 292 -46.97 58.44 23.79
N SER A 293 -46.38 59.28 24.65
CA SER A 293 -47.08 59.98 25.72
C SER A 293 -47.93 61.11 25.14
#